data_AF-A0A3N5IHC2-F1
#
_entry.id   AF-A0A3N5IHC2-F1
#
_cell.length_a   1.000
_cell.length_b   1.000
_cell.length_c   1.000
_cell.angle_alpha   90.00
_cell.angle_beta   90.00
_cell.angle_gamma   90.00
#
_symmetry.space_group_name_H-M   'P 1'
#
loop_
_entity.id
_entity.type
_entity.pdbx_description
1 polymer ?
#
loop_
_entity_poly.entity_id
_entity_poly.type
_entity_poly.pdbx_seq_one_letter_code
_entity_poly.pdbx_strand_id
1 'polypeptide(L)'
;ISDGTDAFVPAVMEHIELAGIHSGDSACVIPPISIPARHIDTIIEYTKKIAVEFGVVGLMNIQYAIANNVVYILEANPRASRTVPLVSKVCNISMARLATQIMLGKKLKDLNLKNKAFHHFGVKEAVFPFNMYQEVDPILGPEMRSTGEVLGLADSFGLAYYKAQEATGQSLPAEGTVLITVEEKDKGGILEVARAFAKIGFKIIASEGTDKFFADHGIASERILKMHEGRPNIVDAIKNGEIQLVINTPAGRLSKYDDSYIRKAAIKYKIPYITTVAAAVAAVKGIAAFRQGHGRAKSLQSYHAEIK
;
A
#
# COMPACT_ATOMS: atom_id res chain seq x y z
N ILE A 1 1.76 2.05 -23.08
CA ILE A 1 2.48 2.82 -24.13
C ILE A 1 1.86 2.41 -25.45
N SER A 2 1.39 3.33 -26.28
CA SER A 2 0.63 3.02 -27.50
C SER A 2 1.11 3.87 -28.68
N ASP A 3 1.07 3.34 -29.90
CA ASP A 3 1.41 4.06 -31.15
C ASP A 3 0.21 4.33 -32.07
N GLY A 4 -0.99 4.19 -31.51
CA GLY A 4 -2.30 4.33 -32.16
C GLY A 4 -2.82 3.04 -32.80
N THR A 5 -1.95 2.05 -33.02
CA THR A 5 -2.30 0.78 -33.69
C THR A 5 -2.01 -0.45 -32.83
N ASP A 6 -1.05 -0.35 -31.91
CA ASP A 6 -0.72 -1.37 -30.93
C ASP A 6 -0.42 -0.72 -29.57
N ALA A 7 -0.37 -1.53 -28.51
CA ALA A 7 -0.08 -1.10 -27.16
C ALA A 7 0.77 -2.11 -26.38
N PHE A 8 1.76 -1.56 -25.67
CA PHE A 8 2.63 -2.26 -24.74
C PHE A 8 2.30 -1.89 -23.29
N VAL A 9 2.08 -2.90 -22.45
CA VAL A 9 1.79 -2.77 -21.01
C VAL A 9 3.03 -3.25 -20.23
N PRO A 10 3.86 -2.33 -19.70
CA PRO A 10 5.12 -2.71 -19.06
C PRO A 10 4.97 -3.37 -17.68
N ALA A 11 3.89 -3.04 -16.96
CA ALA A 11 3.61 -3.56 -15.63
C ALA A 11 2.13 -3.37 -15.30
N VAL A 12 1.63 -4.24 -14.43
CA VAL A 12 0.39 -4.03 -13.65
C VAL A 12 0.84 -3.77 -12.21
N MET A 13 0.23 -2.76 -11.57
CA MET A 13 0.47 -2.44 -10.16
C MET A 13 -0.74 -2.89 -9.34
N GLU A 14 -0.48 -3.44 -8.17
CA GLU A 14 -1.52 -3.75 -7.20
C GLU A 14 -1.44 -2.73 -6.05
N HIS A 15 -2.57 -2.11 -5.70
CA HIS A 15 -2.64 -1.29 -4.49
C HIS A 15 -2.74 -2.18 -3.25
N ILE A 16 -2.11 -1.76 -2.15
CA ILE A 16 -2.29 -2.40 -0.85
C ILE A 16 -3.65 -2.01 -0.28
N GLU A 17 -3.97 -0.72 -0.30
CA GLU A 17 -5.29 -0.22 0.04
C GLU A 17 -6.35 -0.64 -0.99
N LEU A 18 -7.55 -0.95 -0.50
CA LEU A 18 -8.68 -1.31 -1.35
C LEU A 18 -9.27 -0.07 -2.06
N ALA A 19 -9.99 -0.33 -3.15
CA ALA A 19 -10.71 0.72 -3.88
C ALA A 19 -11.67 1.50 -2.95
N GLY A 20 -11.62 2.84 -3.06
CA GLY A 20 -12.25 3.77 -2.12
C GLY A 20 -11.24 4.69 -1.45
N ILE A 21 -9.98 4.27 -1.38
CA ILE A 21 -8.83 5.14 -1.10
C ILE A 21 -8.21 5.58 -2.43
N HIS A 22 -7.88 6.87 -2.53
CA HIS A 22 -7.35 7.46 -3.75
C HIS A 22 -6.00 6.82 -4.13
N SER A 23 -5.81 6.53 -5.43
CA SER A 23 -4.60 5.86 -5.94
C SER A 23 -3.29 6.58 -5.65
N GLY A 24 -3.33 7.91 -5.53
CA GLY A 24 -2.18 8.72 -5.12
C GLY A 24 -1.72 8.49 -3.68
N ASP A 25 -2.67 8.18 -2.79
CA ASP A 25 -2.45 7.97 -1.35
C ASP A 25 -2.27 6.49 -1.00
N SER A 26 -2.55 5.59 -1.94
CA SER A 26 -2.37 4.15 -1.74
C SER A 26 -0.89 3.78 -1.90
N ALA A 27 -0.43 2.88 -1.04
CA ALA A 27 0.75 2.09 -1.33
C ALA A 27 0.45 1.15 -2.49
N CYS A 28 1.46 0.84 -3.29
CA CYS A 28 1.30 -0.12 -4.38
C CYS A 28 2.56 -0.93 -4.63
N VAL A 29 2.40 -2.12 -5.21
CA VAL A 29 3.47 -3.08 -5.45
C VAL A 29 3.56 -3.51 -6.91
N ILE A 30 4.79 -3.69 -7.37
CA ILE A 30 5.16 -4.32 -8.64
C ILE A 30 6.17 -5.43 -8.32
N PRO A 31 5.96 -6.66 -8.81
CA PRO A 31 4.75 -7.16 -9.45
C PRO A 31 3.57 -7.31 -8.46
N PRO A 32 2.33 -7.51 -8.95
CA PRO A 32 1.18 -7.86 -8.10
C PRO A 32 1.46 -9.10 -7.23
N ILE A 33 0.93 -9.12 -6.02
CA ILE A 33 1.15 -10.17 -5.01
C ILE A 33 -0.07 -11.06 -4.79
N SER A 34 -1.28 -10.53 -4.92
CA SER A 34 -2.52 -11.25 -4.59
C SER A 34 -3.48 -11.37 -5.77
N ILE A 35 -3.29 -10.56 -6.82
CA ILE A 35 -4.13 -10.61 -8.02
C ILE A 35 -3.90 -11.93 -8.79
N PRO A 36 -4.95 -12.75 -9.03
CA PRO A 36 -4.85 -13.94 -9.85
C PRO A 36 -4.41 -13.65 -11.29
N ALA A 37 -3.59 -14.52 -11.89
CA ALA A 37 -3.06 -14.37 -13.25
C ALA A 37 -4.15 -14.05 -14.29
N ARG A 38 -5.31 -14.73 -14.23
CA ARG A 38 -6.44 -14.46 -15.13
C ARG A 38 -6.90 -13.01 -15.14
N HIS A 39 -6.86 -12.33 -13.98
CA HIS A 39 -7.29 -10.94 -13.87
C HIS A 39 -6.20 -10.00 -14.37
N ILE A 40 -4.92 -10.36 -14.19
CA ILE A 40 -3.79 -9.64 -14.80
C ILE A 40 -3.89 -9.71 -16.32
N ASP A 41 -4.17 -10.89 -16.88
CA ASP A 41 -4.33 -11.09 -18.32
C ASP A 41 -5.51 -10.25 -18.86
N THR A 42 -6.65 -10.27 -18.19
CA THR A 42 -7.81 -9.43 -18.53
C THR A 42 -7.48 -7.94 -18.46
N ILE A 43 -6.76 -7.47 -17.44
CA ILE A 43 -6.32 -6.07 -17.31
C ILE A 43 -5.43 -5.68 -18.49
N ILE A 44 -4.47 -6.53 -18.86
CA ILE A 44 -3.56 -6.29 -19.99
C ILE A 44 -4.36 -6.23 -21.30
N GLU A 45 -5.27 -7.18 -21.51
CA GLU A 45 -6.13 -7.24 -22.70
C GLU A 45 -6.98 -5.97 -22.83
N TYR A 46 -7.70 -5.59 -21.77
CA TYR A 46 -8.53 -4.39 -21.74
C TYR A 46 -7.70 -3.14 -21.99
N THR A 47 -6.52 -3.04 -21.35
CA THR A 47 -5.63 -1.89 -21.53
C THR A 47 -5.21 -1.73 -22.98
N LYS A 48 -4.85 -2.82 -23.66
CA LYS A 48 -4.46 -2.78 -25.07
C LYS A 48 -5.62 -2.39 -25.98
N LYS A 49 -6.78 -3.04 -25.81
CA LYS A 49 -7.99 -2.74 -26.61
C LYS A 49 -8.40 -1.28 -26.49
N ILE A 50 -8.46 -0.77 -25.27
CA ILE A 50 -8.81 0.64 -25.01
C ILE A 50 -7.76 1.57 -25.63
N ALA A 51 -6.47 1.29 -25.48
CA ALA A 51 -5.41 2.14 -26.05
C ALA A 51 -5.54 2.32 -27.57
N VAL A 52 -5.82 1.22 -28.27
CA VAL A 52 -5.96 1.19 -29.73
C VAL A 52 -7.26 1.86 -30.17
N GLU A 53 -8.39 1.55 -29.50
CA GLU A 53 -9.69 2.14 -29.82
C GLU A 53 -9.69 3.67 -29.67
N PHE A 54 -9.04 4.19 -28.62
CA PHE A 54 -8.90 5.63 -28.42
C PHE A 54 -7.83 6.29 -29.29
N GLY A 55 -7.12 5.53 -30.15
CA GLY A 55 -6.05 6.05 -31.00
C GLY A 55 -4.89 6.67 -30.20
N VAL A 56 -4.60 6.14 -29.00
CA VAL A 56 -3.61 6.74 -28.10
C VAL A 56 -2.22 6.67 -28.73
N VAL A 57 -1.52 7.81 -28.78
CA VAL A 57 -0.10 7.91 -29.18
C VAL A 57 0.72 8.44 -27.99
N GLY A 58 1.56 7.59 -27.41
CA GLY A 58 2.38 7.89 -26.23
C GLY A 58 1.99 7.08 -24.98
N LEU A 59 1.75 7.77 -23.86
CA LEU A 59 1.42 7.15 -22.58
C LEU A 59 -0.08 7.18 -22.29
N MET A 60 -0.55 6.14 -21.60
CA MET A 60 -1.87 6.05 -21.02
C MET A 60 -1.78 5.27 -19.72
N ASN A 61 -2.65 5.61 -18.77
CA ASN A 61 -2.87 4.91 -17.52
C ASN A 61 -4.35 4.54 -17.40
N ILE A 62 -4.66 3.32 -16.95
CA ILE A 62 -6.03 2.90 -16.67
C ILE A 62 -6.08 2.38 -15.24
N GLN A 63 -7.10 2.81 -14.50
CA GLN A 63 -7.37 2.34 -13.14
C GLN A 63 -8.48 1.30 -13.19
N TYR A 64 -8.28 0.20 -12.47
CA TYR A 64 -9.21 -0.93 -12.39
C TYR A 64 -9.59 -1.23 -10.94
N ALA A 65 -10.74 -1.86 -10.74
CA ALA A 65 -11.13 -2.49 -9.49
C ALA A 65 -11.49 -3.95 -9.74
N ILE A 66 -11.14 -4.84 -8.80
CA ILE A 66 -11.54 -6.25 -8.85
C ILE A 66 -12.52 -6.48 -7.71
N ALA A 67 -13.77 -6.84 -8.03
CA ALA A 67 -14.79 -7.14 -7.04
C ALA A 67 -15.57 -8.37 -7.47
N ASN A 68 -15.86 -9.27 -6.53
CA ASN A 68 -16.60 -10.51 -6.80
C ASN A 68 -16.07 -11.28 -8.02
N ASN A 69 -14.75 -11.34 -8.15
CA ASN A 69 -14.05 -12.01 -9.24
C ASN A 69 -14.31 -11.40 -10.65
N VAL A 70 -14.68 -10.13 -10.72
CA VAL A 70 -14.88 -9.38 -11.98
C VAL A 70 -13.96 -8.17 -12.02
N VAL A 71 -13.34 -7.92 -13.18
CA VAL A 71 -12.49 -6.75 -13.45
C VAL A 71 -13.36 -5.60 -13.96
N TYR A 72 -13.42 -4.52 -13.20
CA TYR A 72 -14.12 -3.28 -13.54
C TYR A 72 -13.13 -2.19 -13.93
N ILE A 73 -13.50 -1.37 -14.91
CA ILE A 73 -12.74 -0.17 -15.30
C ILE A 73 -13.26 1.00 -14.46
N LEU A 74 -12.36 1.75 -13.83
CA LEU A 74 -12.69 2.97 -13.08
C LEU A 74 -12.55 4.21 -13.97
N GLU A 75 -11.36 4.40 -14.55
CA GLU A 75 -11.07 5.53 -15.44
C GLU A 75 -9.87 5.23 -16.35
N ALA A 76 -9.82 5.90 -17.51
CA ALA A 76 -8.69 5.89 -18.42
C ALA A 76 -8.15 7.31 -18.60
N ASN A 77 -6.83 7.46 -18.47
CA ASN A 77 -6.12 8.73 -18.60
C ASN A 77 -5.13 8.63 -19.77
N PRO A 78 -5.45 9.16 -20.96
CA PRO A 78 -4.58 9.10 -22.15
C PRO A 78 -3.42 10.13 -22.06
N ARG A 79 -2.67 10.05 -20.96
CA ARG A 79 -1.50 10.89 -20.65
C ARG A 79 -0.55 10.16 -19.72
N ALA A 80 0.61 10.76 -19.46
CA ALA A 80 1.49 10.30 -18.39
C ALA A 80 0.78 10.35 -17.02
N SER A 81 0.90 9.28 -16.24
CA SER A 81 0.52 9.25 -14.84
C SER A 81 1.72 9.49 -13.93
N ARG A 82 1.45 9.84 -12.66
CA ARG A 82 2.46 9.96 -11.60
C ARG A 82 3.27 8.67 -11.38
N THR A 83 2.73 7.52 -11.76
CA THR A 83 3.38 6.20 -11.59
C THR A 83 4.41 5.85 -12.66
N VAL A 84 4.50 6.63 -13.75
CA VAL A 84 5.44 6.37 -14.86
C VAL A 84 6.90 6.29 -14.39
N PRO A 85 7.43 7.19 -13.54
CA PRO A 85 8.80 7.10 -13.04
C PRO A 85 9.05 5.85 -12.19
N LEU A 86 8.07 5.43 -11.38
CA LEU A 86 8.17 4.23 -10.54
C LEU A 86 8.28 2.98 -11.40
N VAL A 87 7.34 2.77 -12.33
CA VAL A 87 7.37 1.64 -13.26
C VAL A 87 8.68 1.63 -14.06
N SER A 88 9.15 2.82 -14.49
CA SER A 88 10.40 2.94 -15.22
C SER A 88 11.61 2.48 -14.40
N LYS A 89 11.66 2.81 -13.11
CA LYS A 89 12.71 2.38 -12.18
C LYS A 89 12.62 0.89 -11.85
N VAL A 90 11.42 0.37 -11.57
CA VAL A 90 11.25 -1.04 -11.17
C VAL A 90 11.54 -1.98 -12.34
N CYS A 91 11.02 -1.68 -13.53
CA CYS A 91 11.07 -2.58 -14.69
C CYS A 91 12.24 -2.29 -15.66
N ASN A 92 13.11 -1.32 -15.35
CA ASN A 92 14.18 -0.86 -16.24
C ASN A 92 13.69 -0.54 -17.66
N ILE A 93 12.68 0.32 -17.75
CA ILE A 93 12.11 0.75 -19.01
C ILE A 93 11.95 2.26 -19.01
N SER A 94 12.59 2.96 -19.95
CA SER A 94 12.51 4.42 -20.04
C SER A 94 11.19 4.85 -20.70
N MET A 95 10.07 4.71 -19.99
CA MET A 95 8.72 4.87 -20.55
C MET A 95 8.50 6.25 -21.17
N ALA A 96 8.93 7.31 -20.49
CA ALA A 96 8.80 8.67 -21.00
C ALA A 96 9.56 8.86 -22.32
N ARG A 97 10.82 8.40 -22.39
CA ARG A 97 11.63 8.46 -23.61
C ARG A 97 11.01 7.67 -24.76
N LEU A 98 10.52 6.46 -24.49
CA LEU A 98 9.86 5.62 -25.50
C LEU A 98 8.58 6.27 -26.01
N ALA A 99 7.76 6.82 -25.12
CA ALA A 99 6.56 7.54 -25.50
C ALA A 99 6.86 8.79 -26.34
N THR A 100 7.91 9.56 -26.00
CA THR A 100 8.36 10.69 -26.83
C THR A 100 8.77 10.22 -28.23
N GLN A 101 9.51 9.12 -28.36
CA GLN A 101 9.87 8.58 -29.67
C GLN A 101 8.63 8.20 -30.49
N ILE A 102 7.61 7.62 -29.85
CA ILE A 102 6.36 7.26 -30.50
C ILE A 102 5.57 8.49 -30.94
N MET A 103 5.46 9.51 -30.08
CA MET A 103 4.83 10.78 -30.43
C MET A 103 5.55 11.50 -31.59
N LEU A 104 6.84 11.26 -31.78
CA LEU A 104 7.64 11.74 -32.92
C LEU A 104 7.60 10.82 -34.15
N GLY A 105 6.75 9.79 -34.15
CA GLY A 105 6.48 8.95 -35.32
C GLY A 105 7.11 7.55 -35.32
N LYS A 106 7.89 7.16 -34.30
CA LYS A 106 8.32 5.75 -34.18
C LYS A 106 7.13 4.82 -33.92
N LYS A 107 7.19 3.60 -34.42
CA LYS A 107 6.20 2.55 -34.11
C LYS A 107 6.70 1.62 -33.01
N LEU A 108 5.78 1.00 -32.28
CA LEU A 108 6.10 0.08 -31.18
C LEU A 108 6.93 -1.11 -31.67
N LYS A 109 6.62 -1.63 -32.87
CA LYS A 109 7.37 -2.71 -33.50
C LYS A 109 8.86 -2.39 -33.70
N ASP A 110 9.22 -1.12 -33.83
CA ASP A 110 10.61 -0.68 -34.04
C ASP A 110 11.39 -0.55 -32.71
N LEU A 111 10.71 -0.65 -31.57
CA LEU A 111 11.27 -0.45 -30.24
C LEU A 111 11.65 -1.76 -29.53
N ASN A 112 11.37 -2.92 -30.14
CA ASN A 112 11.69 -4.25 -29.61
C ASN A 112 11.28 -4.45 -28.13
N LEU A 113 10.13 -3.89 -27.74
CA LEU A 113 9.65 -3.95 -26.37
C LEU A 113 9.16 -5.35 -26.03
N LYS A 114 9.68 -5.89 -24.93
CA LYS A 114 9.27 -7.18 -24.36
C LYS A 114 9.09 -7.03 -22.86
N ASN A 115 8.13 -7.75 -22.31
CA ASN A 115 8.03 -7.89 -20.86
C ASN A 115 9.22 -8.73 -20.39
N LYS A 116 9.98 -8.17 -19.47
CA LYS A 116 11.16 -8.82 -18.89
C LYS A 116 10.79 -9.47 -17.57
N ALA A 117 11.47 -10.57 -17.24
CA ALA A 117 11.29 -11.22 -15.95
C ALA A 117 12.26 -10.61 -14.94
N PHE A 118 11.78 -10.33 -13.73
CA PHE A 118 12.59 -9.87 -12.61
C PHE A 118 12.04 -10.41 -11.30
N HIS A 119 12.92 -10.58 -10.30
CA HIS A 119 12.62 -11.24 -9.04
C HIS A 119 12.40 -10.28 -7.87
N HIS A 120 12.79 -9.02 -8.01
CA HIS A 120 12.60 -8.00 -6.98
C HIS A 120 11.18 -7.43 -6.99
N PHE A 121 10.78 -6.91 -5.84
CA PHE A 121 9.56 -6.15 -5.62
C PHE A 121 9.90 -4.68 -5.49
N GLY A 122 9.13 -3.83 -6.17
CA GLY A 122 9.09 -2.39 -5.96
C GLY A 122 7.79 -2.01 -5.27
N VAL A 123 7.89 -1.44 -4.07
CA VAL A 123 6.74 -0.92 -3.32
C VAL A 123 6.82 0.61 -3.28
N LYS A 124 5.80 1.28 -3.82
CA LYS A 124 5.61 2.71 -3.59
C LYS A 124 4.81 2.91 -2.32
N GLU A 125 5.22 3.89 -1.52
CA GLU A 125 4.45 4.39 -0.39
C GLU A 125 4.26 5.91 -0.52
N ALA A 126 3.13 6.43 -0.04
CA ALA A 126 2.79 7.84 -0.04
C ALA A 126 3.35 8.57 1.19
N VAL A 127 3.82 9.81 0.97
CA VAL A 127 4.29 10.70 2.04
C VAL A 127 3.22 11.74 2.32
N PHE A 128 2.80 11.82 3.58
CA PHE A 128 1.70 12.68 4.00
C PHE A 128 2.17 13.86 4.86
N PRO A 129 1.55 15.04 4.73
CA PRO A 129 1.89 16.22 5.52
C PRO A 129 1.18 16.26 6.89
N PHE A 130 0.63 15.15 7.39
CA PHE A 130 -0.21 15.17 8.59
C PHE A 130 0.54 15.61 9.86
N ASN A 131 1.86 15.44 9.91
CA ASN A 131 2.70 15.99 10.97
C ASN A 131 2.67 17.53 11.05
N MET A 132 2.42 18.21 9.91
CA MET A 132 2.27 19.66 9.82
C MET A 132 0.88 20.14 10.26
N TYR A 133 -0.13 19.26 10.23
CA TYR A 133 -1.52 19.57 10.49
C TYR A 133 -2.12 18.61 11.55
N GLN A 134 -1.63 18.70 12.79
CA GLN A 134 -1.97 17.76 13.87
C GLN A 134 -3.46 17.74 14.25
N GLU A 135 -4.20 18.80 13.93
CA GLU A 135 -5.64 18.88 14.18
C GLU A 135 -6.47 18.15 13.11
N VAL A 136 -5.87 17.84 11.96
CA VAL A 136 -6.52 17.12 10.88
C VAL A 136 -6.49 15.63 11.20
N ASP A 137 -7.64 14.99 11.02
CA ASP A 137 -7.75 13.55 11.15
C ASP A 137 -7.08 12.85 9.95
N PRO A 138 -6.05 12.00 10.18
CA PRO A 138 -5.27 11.37 9.11
C PRO A 138 -5.96 10.10 8.57
N ILE A 139 -7.22 10.23 8.18
CA ILE A 139 -7.94 9.18 7.46
C ILE A 139 -7.63 9.28 5.97
N LEU A 140 -7.44 8.12 5.35
CA LEU A 140 -7.38 7.97 3.90
C LEU A 140 -8.79 7.90 3.31
N GLY A 141 -8.98 8.48 2.13
CA GLY A 141 -10.28 8.53 1.47
C GLY A 141 -10.17 8.69 -0.04
N PRO A 142 -11.28 8.99 -0.73
CA PRO A 142 -11.30 9.08 -2.19
C PRO A 142 -10.61 10.33 -2.74
N GLU A 143 -10.26 11.29 -1.89
CA GLU A 143 -9.48 12.48 -2.23
C GLU A 143 -8.01 12.28 -1.86
N MET A 144 -7.10 12.66 -2.77
CA MET A 144 -5.65 12.62 -2.55
C MET A 144 -5.20 13.70 -1.57
N ARG A 145 -4.38 13.33 -0.57
CA ARG A 145 -3.79 14.26 0.41
C ARG A 145 -2.27 14.14 0.53
N SER A 146 -1.67 13.11 -0.05
CA SER A 146 -0.21 12.95 -0.07
C SER A 146 0.48 14.03 -0.91
N THR A 147 1.69 14.40 -0.50
CA THR A 147 2.51 15.42 -1.17
C THR A 147 3.72 14.82 -1.89
N GLY A 148 4.10 13.59 -1.54
CA GLY A 148 5.23 12.90 -2.13
C GLY A 148 5.06 11.40 -2.11
N GLU A 149 6.08 10.70 -2.62
CA GLU A 149 6.13 9.25 -2.64
C GLU A 149 7.57 8.76 -2.55
N VAL A 150 7.73 7.56 -2.01
CA VAL A 150 9.01 6.85 -1.88
C VAL A 150 8.90 5.47 -2.53
N LEU A 151 10.03 4.86 -2.86
CA LEU A 151 10.10 3.53 -3.48
C LEU A 151 11.04 2.63 -2.69
N GLY A 152 10.50 1.56 -2.09
CA GLY A 152 11.26 0.46 -1.51
C GLY A 152 11.50 -0.64 -2.56
N LEU A 153 12.76 -1.06 -2.72
CA LEU A 153 13.15 -2.21 -3.55
C LEU A 153 13.79 -3.31 -2.68
N ALA A 154 13.32 -4.54 -2.85
CA ALA A 154 13.89 -5.72 -2.22
C ALA A 154 13.51 -7.01 -2.94
N ASP A 155 14.18 -8.11 -2.61
CA ASP A 155 13.91 -9.43 -3.21
C ASP A 155 12.67 -10.13 -2.61
N SER A 156 12.01 -9.51 -1.63
CA SER A 156 10.72 -9.95 -1.07
C SER A 156 9.77 -8.78 -0.88
N PHE A 157 8.47 -9.04 -1.06
CA PHE A 157 7.42 -8.04 -0.86
C PHE A 157 7.50 -7.40 0.54
N GLY A 158 7.61 -8.23 1.58
CA GLY A 158 7.67 -7.73 2.96
C GLY A 158 8.81 -6.75 3.18
N LEU A 159 10.02 -7.10 2.74
CA LEU A 159 11.18 -6.21 2.92
C LEU A 159 11.07 -4.95 2.04
N ALA A 160 10.51 -5.04 0.84
CA ALA A 160 10.26 -3.87 -0.01
C ALA A 160 9.26 -2.92 0.63
N TYR A 161 8.18 -3.45 1.22
CA TYR A 161 7.19 -2.68 1.96
C TYR A 161 7.80 -2.03 3.21
N TYR A 162 8.58 -2.77 3.99
CA TYR A 162 9.27 -2.22 5.17
C TYR A 162 10.20 -1.06 4.78
N LYS A 163 11.01 -1.21 3.72
CA LYS A 163 11.89 -0.14 3.22
C LYS A 163 11.11 1.07 2.70
N ALA A 164 9.96 0.85 2.09
CA ALA A 164 9.10 1.95 1.66
C ALA A 164 8.57 2.72 2.89
N GLN A 165 8.11 2.03 3.94
CA GLN A 165 7.69 2.65 5.20
C GLN A 165 8.83 3.37 5.93
N GLU A 166 10.02 2.78 5.97
CA GLU A 166 11.21 3.44 6.54
C GLU A 166 11.51 4.76 5.81
N ALA A 167 11.42 4.77 4.48
CA ALA A 167 11.68 5.94 3.66
C ALA A 167 10.64 7.07 3.83
N THR A 168 9.42 6.79 4.31
CA THR A 168 8.45 7.86 4.65
C THR A 168 8.76 8.57 5.96
N GLY A 169 9.70 8.05 6.75
CA GLY A 169 9.98 8.50 8.12
C GLY A 169 9.05 7.90 9.17
N GLN A 170 8.17 6.95 8.80
CA GLN A 170 7.33 6.18 9.72
C GLN A 170 7.79 4.71 9.79
N SER A 171 8.99 4.50 10.34
CA SER A 171 9.57 3.16 10.44
C SER A 171 8.70 2.23 11.29
N LEU A 172 8.34 1.07 10.73
CA LEU A 172 7.61 0.05 11.46
C LEU A 172 8.47 -0.53 12.59
N PRO A 173 7.92 -0.77 13.80
CA PRO A 173 8.70 -1.30 14.90
C PRO A 173 9.12 -2.76 14.67
N ALA A 174 10.29 -3.15 15.17
CA ALA A 174 10.77 -4.53 15.11
C ALA A 174 10.13 -5.43 16.19
N GLU A 175 9.79 -4.85 17.33
CA GLU A 175 9.22 -5.49 18.51
C GLU A 175 8.39 -4.49 19.32
N GLY A 176 7.69 -4.98 20.35
CA GLY A 176 6.90 -4.17 21.26
C GLY A 176 5.42 -4.50 21.21
N THR A 177 4.59 -3.47 21.37
CA THR A 177 3.14 -3.60 21.51
C THR A 177 2.42 -3.00 20.31
N VAL A 178 1.45 -3.75 19.77
CA VAL A 178 0.52 -3.27 18.76
C VAL A 178 -0.86 -3.06 19.38
N LEU A 179 -1.40 -1.85 19.19
CA LEU A 179 -2.80 -1.56 19.47
C LEU A 179 -3.64 -1.95 18.25
N ILE A 180 -4.68 -2.76 18.44
CA ILE A 180 -5.65 -3.11 17.40
C ILE A 180 -7.05 -2.69 17.84
N THR A 181 -7.65 -1.77 17.12
CA THR A 181 -9.04 -1.35 17.32
C THR A 181 -9.73 -1.22 15.98
N VAL A 182 -10.56 -2.21 15.65
CA VAL A 182 -11.20 -2.29 14.34
C VAL A 182 -12.72 -2.26 14.41
N GLU A 183 -13.31 -1.93 13.28
CA GLU A 183 -14.76 -1.95 13.08
C GLU A 183 -15.28 -3.34 12.79
N GLU A 184 -16.59 -3.53 12.98
CA GLU A 184 -17.23 -4.84 12.83
C GLU A 184 -16.99 -5.47 11.46
N LYS A 185 -17.07 -4.66 10.39
CA LYS A 185 -16.84 -5.10 9.00
C LYS A 185 -15.41 -5.61 8.75
N ASP A 186 -14.45 -5.16 9.54
CA ASP A 186 -13.02 -5.41 9.36
C ASP A 186 -12.52 -6.54 10.28
N LYS A 187 -13.38 -7.02 11.20
CA LYS A 187 -13.07 -8.12 12.13
C LYS A 187 -12.69 -9.42 11.43
N GLY A 188 -13.30 -9.74 10.29
CA GLY A 188 -12.96 -10.96 9.55
C GLY A 188 -11.49 -10.99 9.11
N GLY A 189 -10.99 -9.88 8.56
CA GLY A 189 -9.62 -9.80 8.04
C GLY A 189 -8.55 -9.56 9.12
N ILE A 190 -8.93 -9.02 10.30
CA ILE A 190 -7.94 -8.70 11.34
C ILE A 190 -7.42 -9.92 12.09
N LEU A 191 -8.13 -11.06 12.07
CA LEU A 191 -7.71 -12.28 12.76
C LEU A 191 -6.34 -12.77 12.28
N GLU A 192 -6.12 -12.79 10.96
CA GLU A 192 -4.85 -13.22 10.39
C GLU A 192 -3.71 -12.28 10.79
N VAL A 193 -4.00 -10.98 10.81
CA VAL A 193 -3.06 -9.94 11.25
C VAL A 193 -2.66 -10.16 12.71
N ALA A 194 -3.64 -10.34 13.59
CA ALA A 194 -3.38 -10.55 15.02
C ALA A 194 -2.60 -11.84 15.28
N ARG A 195 -2.95 -12.96 14.61
CA ARG A 195 -2.16 -14.20 14.69
C ARG A 195 -0.73 -14.01 14.19
N ALA A 196 -0.54 -13.26 13.11
CA ALA A 196 0.78 -12.97 12.58
C ALA A 196 1.63 -12.15 13.56
N PHE A 197 1.05 -11.11 14.19
CA PHE A 197 1.73 -10.33 15.23
C PHE A 197 2.09 -11.16 16.46
N ALA A 198 1.14 -11.97 16.95
CA ALA A 198 1.40 -12.88 18.07
C ALA A 198 2.51 -13.90 17.74
N LYS A 199 2.54 -14.43 16.51
CA LYS A 199 3.59 -15.36 16.05
C LYS A 199 4.98 -14.72 16.05
N ILE A 200 5.08 -13.43 15.74
CA ILE A 200 6.32 -12.67 15.85
C ILE A 200 6.51 -12.08 17.26
N GLY A 201 5.72 -12.46 18.26
CA GLY A 201 5.95 -12.09 19.66
C GLY A 201 5.62 -10.63 19.99
N PHE A 202 4.80 -9.94 19.19
CA PHE A 202 4.25 -8.65 19.61
C PHE A 202 3.20 -8.86 20.69
N LYS A 203 3.21 -7.97 21.69
CA LYS A 203 2.10 -7.84 22.63
C LYS A 203 0.91 -7.20 21.90
N ILE A 204 -0.27 -7.78 22.03
CA ILE A 204 -1.49 -7.25 21.41
C ILE A 204 -2.34 -6.59 22.48
N ILE A 205 -2.65 -5.32 22.28
CA ILE A 205 -3.62 -4.57 23.08
C ILE A 205 -4.82 -4.26 22.19
N ALA A 206 -6.05 -4.40 22.69
CA ALA A 206 -7.26 -4.22 21.91
C ALA A 206 -8.36 -3.46 22.66
N SER A 207 -9.18 -2.71 21.92
CA SER A 207 -10.41 -2.11 22.47
C SER A 207 -11.43 -3.20 22.81
N GLU A 208 -12.37 -2.94 23.73
CA GLU A 208 -13.30 -3.97 24.26
C GLU A 208 -13.96 -4.85 23.17
N GLY A 209 -14.49 -4.23 22.12
CA GLY A 209 -15.17 -4.97 21.05
C GLY A 209 -14.23 -5.82 20.19
N THR A 210 -12.97 -5.40 20.05
CA THR A 210 -11.93 -6.16 19.33
C THR A 210 -11.35 -7.27 20.21
N ASP A 211 -11.14 -6.99 21.50
CA ASP A 211 -10.63 -7.95 22.50
C ASP A 211 -11.58 -9.14 22.69
N LYS A 212 -12.89 -8.89 22.85
CA LYS A 212 -13.90 -9.97 22.91
C LYS A 212 -13.87 -10.84 21.66
N PHE A 213 -13.81 -10.20 20.49
CA PHE A 213 -13.75 -10.91 19.22
C PHE A 213 -12.48 -11.77 19.08
N PHE A 214 -11.33 -11.29 19.60
CA PHE A 214 -10.10 -12.07 19.67
C PHE A 214 -10.22 -13.26 20.64
N ALA A 215 -10.81 -13.05 21.81
CA ALA A 215 -11.05 -14.13 22.78
C ALA A 215 -11.91 -15.26 22.19
N ASP A 216 -12.98 -14.91 21.47
CA ASP A 216 -13.86 -15.88 20.79
C ASP A 216 -13.13 -16.73 19.72
N HIS A 217 -11.99 -16.24 19.21
CA HIS A 217 -11.17 -16.91 18.20
C HIS A 217 -9.83 -17.43 18.76
N GLY A 218 -9.66 -17.45 20.08
CA GLY A 218 -8.48 -17.98 20.76
C GLY A 218 -7.20 -17.16 20.51
N ILE A 219 -7.34 -15.84 20.32
CA ILE A 219 -6.21 -14.91 20.21
C ILE A 219 -6.08 -14.16 21.54
N ALA A 220 -4.90 -14.22 22.16
CA ALA A 220 -4.64 -13.49 23.39
C ALA A 220 -4.40 -12.00 23.10
N SER A 221 -5.14 -11.14 23.79
CA SER A 221 -4.95 -9.69 23.82
C SER A 221 -5.21 -9.15 25.22
N GLU A 222 -4.66 -7.97 25.50
CA GLU A 222 -5.02 -7.20 26.69
C GLU A 222 -6.01 -6.10 26.32
N ARG A 223 -7.11 -6.03 27.07
CA ARG A 223 -8.11 -4.98 26.90
C ARG A 223 -7.55 -3.61 27.31
N ILE A 224 -7.82 -2.59 26.51
CA ILE A 224 -7.58 -1.18 26.85
C ILE A 224 -8.86 -0.35 26.68
N LEU A 225 -8.99 0.69 27.51
CA LEU A 225 -10.13 1.60 27.49
C LEU A 225 -10.00 2.63 26.35
N LYS A 226 -11.10 2.92 25.67
CA LYS A 226 -11.25 4.12 24.85
C LYS A 226 -11.31 5.37 25.74
N MET A 227 -11.08 6.56 25.15
CA MET A 227 -10.98 7.81 25.92
C MET A 227 -12.22 8.12 26.76
N HIS A 228 -13.41 7.75 26.28
CA HIS A 228 -14.69 7.99 26.97
C HIS A 228 -15.02 6.91 28.03
N GLU A 229 -14.26 5.82 28.09
CA GLU A 229 -14.53 4.68 28.99
C GLU A 229 -13.79 4.79 30.33
N GLY A 230 -12.79 5.67 30.44
CA GLY A 230 -12.07 5.93 31.70
C GLY A 230 -10.56 6.07 31.54
N ARG A 231 -9.82 5.73 32.61
CA ARG A 231 -8.35 5.76 32.67
C ARG A 231 -7.78 4.52 33.39
N PRO A 232 -6.57 4.04 33.02
CA PRO A 232 -5.79 4.48 31.85
C PRO A 232 -6.45 4.08 30.52
N ASN A 233 -6.37 4.95 29.52
CA ASN A 233 -6.93 4.71 28.17
C ASN A 233 -5.83 4.66 27.09
N ILE A 234 -6.24 4.41 25.84
CA ILE A 234 -5.38 4.37 24.66
C ILE A 234 -4.42 5.56 24.55
N VAL A 235 -4.89 6.78 24.83
CA VAL A 235 -4.03 7.98 24.72
C VAL A 235 -3.00 8.02 25.83
N ASP A 236 -3.34 7.54 27.03
CA ASP A 236 -2.40 7.43 28.14
C ASP A 236 -1.30 6.41 27.80
N ALA A 237 -1.66 5.25 27.25
CA ALA A 237 -0.70 4.23 26.81
C ALA A 237 0.22 4.72 25.67
N ILE A 238 -0.33 5.46 24.70
CA ILE A 238 0.46 6.12 23.64
C ILE A 238 1.46 7.11 24.26
N LYS A 239 1.01 7.95 25.20
CA LYS A 239 1.85 8.95 25.89
C LYS A 239 2.97 8.33 26.70
N ASN A 240 2.70 7.20 27.35
CA ASN A 240 3.66 6.47 28.18
C ASN A 240 4.65 5.64 27.36
N GLY A 241 4.52 5.59 26.03
CA GLY A 241 5.36 4.77 25.17
C GLY A 241 5.08 3.27 25.29
N GLU A 242 3.88 2.89 25.73
CA GLU A 242 3.48 1.48 25.89
C GLU A 242 3.03 0.84 24.57
N ILE A 243 2.78 1.65 23.53
CA ILE A 243 2.33 1.24 22.20
C ILE A 243 3.35 1.70 21.15
N GLN A 244 3.78 0.78 20.27
CA GLN A 244 4.76 1.04 19.21
C GLN A 244 4.13 1.02 17.80
N LEU A 245 2.93 0.47 17.65
CA LEU A 245 2.19 0.45 16.40
C LEU A 245 0.69 0.56 16.67
N VAL A 246 0.00 1.38 15.89
CA VAL A 246 -1.46 1.54 15.96
C VAL A 246 -2.11 0.99 14.70
N ILE A 247 -3.06 0.08 14.85
CA ILE A 247 -3.97 -0.35 13.79
C ILE A 247 -5.38 0.08 14.18
N ASN A 248 -5.91 1.08 13.47
CA ASN A 248 -7.23 1.63 13.71
C ASN A 248 -8.01 1.84 12.41
N THR A 249 -8.94 0.93 12.11
CA THR A 249 -9.84 1.10 10.96
C THR A 249 -10.94 2.08 11.33
N PRO A 250 -11.26 3.08 10.48
CA PRO A 250 -12.20 4.12 10.83
C PRO A 250 -13.66 3.63 10.81
N ALA A 251 -14.41 4.01 11.85
CA ALA A 251 -15.84 3.75 12.07
C ALA A 251 -16.80 4.38 11.06
N GLY A 252 -16.29 5.24 10.17
CA GLY A 252 -17.10 6.02 9.25
C GLY A 252 -17.84 7.18 9.93
N ARG A 253 -18.51 8.01 9.13
CA ARG A 253 -19.15 9.27 9.59
C ARG A 253 -20.36 9.06 10.51
N LEU A 254 -20.91 7.84 10.58
CA LEU A 254 -22.13 7.51 11.34
C LEU A 254 -21.83 6.94 12.73
N SER A 255 -20.56 6.75 13.09
CA SER A 255 -20.20 6.27 14.42
C SER A 255 -20.57 7.29 15.49
N LYS A 256 -21.11 6.80 16.61
CA LYS A 256 -21.46 7.61 17.78
C LYS A 256 -20.23 8.23 18.45
N TYR A 257 -19.07 7.60 18.32
CA TYR A 257 -17.80 8.05 18.90
C TYR A 257 -16.71 8.07 17.83
N ASP A 258 -16.00 9.19 17.73
CA ASP A 258 -14.93 9.41 16.77
C ASP A 258 -13.59 8.91 17.33
N ASP A 259 -12.98 7.94 16.65
CA ASP A 259 -11.66 7.40 16.99
C ASP A 259 -10.50 8.28 16.47
N SER A 260 -10.77 9.46 15.88
CA SER A 260 -9.74 10.37 15.37
C SER A 260 -8.71 10.78 16.40
N TYR A 261 -9.09 10.85 17.68
CA TYR A 261 -8.16 11.14 18.77
C TYR A 261 -7.00 10.14 18.84
N ILE A 262 -7.24 8.86 18.50
CA ILE A 262 -6.21 7.81 18.51
C ILE A 262 -5.18 8.11 17.43
N ARG A 263 -5.64 8.41 16.22
CA ARG A 263 -4.76 8.68 15.07
C ARG A 263 -4.01 10.00 15.23
N LYS A 264 -4.67 11.04 15.74
CA LYS A 264 -4.02 12.32 16.08
C LYS A 264 -2.96 12.13 17.17
N ALA A 265 -3.24 11.32 18.19
CA ALA A 265 -2.24 10.98 19.20
C ALA A 265 -1.06 10.22 18.60
N ALA A 266 -1.30 9.22 17.74
CA ALA A 266 -0.23 8.49 17.07
C ALA A 266 0.71 9.41 16.27
N ILE A 267 0.16 10.36 15.50
CA ILE A 267 0.97 11.38 14.79
C ILE A 267 1.77 12.22 15.78
N LYS A 268 1.11 12.76 16.80
CA LYS A 268 1.73 13.67 17.78
C LYS A 268 2.91 13.01 18.49
N TYR A 269 2.77 11.72 18.83
CA TYR A 269 3.80 10.93 19.52
C TYR A 269 4.69 10.12 18.57
N LYS A 270 4.57 10.36 17.25
CA LYS A 270 5.39 9.72 16.20
C LYS A 270 5.33 8.19 16.21
N ILE A 271 4.16 7.65 16.53
CA ILE A 271 3.87 6.22 16.46
C ILE A 271 3.31 5.91 15.06
N PRO A 272 3.90 4.96 14.30
CA PRO A 272 3.33 4.50 13.05
C PRO A 272 1.86 4.07 13.23
N TYR A 273 1.01 4.47 12.31
CA TYR A 273 -0.42 4.17 12.37
C TYR A 273 -0.92 3.65 11.03
N ILE A 274 -1.85 2.70 11.10
CA ILE A 274 -2.40 1.99 9.96
C ILE A 274 -3.92 2.05 10.05
N THR A 275 -4.56 2.44 8.94
CA THR A 275 -6.02 2.66 8.89
C THR A 275 -6.79 1.61 8.11
N THR A 276 -6.11 0.63 7.52
CA THR A 276 -6.73 -0.45 6.74
C THR A 276 -6.18 -1.81 7.13
N VAL A 277 -7.02 -2.85 7.03
CA VAL A 277 -6.60 -4.23 7.30
C VAL A 277 -5.54 -4.68 6.30
N ALA A 278 -5.67 -4.32 5.03
CA ALA A 278 -4.72 -4.71 3.99
C ALA A 278 -3.31 -4.15 4.23
N ALA A 279 -3.21 -2.87 4.65
CA ALA A 279 -1.93 -2.30 5.07
C ALA A 279 -1.40 -2.95 6.36
N ALA A 280 -2.27 -3.39 7.27
CA ALA A 280 -1.84 -4.12 8.47
C ALA A 280 -1.24 -5.50 8.13
N VAL A 281 -1.80 -6.20 7.14
CA VAL A 281 -1.22 -7.44 6.59
C VAL A 281 0.15 -7.17 5.95
N ALA A 282 0.28 -6.08 5.19
CA ALA A 282 1.56 -5.70 4.59
C ALA A 282 2.61 -5.35 5.66
N ALA A 283 2.22 -4.61 6.70
CA ALA A 283 3.09 -4.20 7.79
C ALA A 283 3.63 -5.39 8.59
N VAL A 284 2.77 -6.34 9.00
CA VAL A 284 3.25 -7.52 9.76
C VAL A 284 4.18 -8.40 8.92
N LYS A 285 3.93 -8.54 7.61
CA LYS A 285 4.84 -9.21 6.68
C LYS A 285 6.16 -8.44 6.56
N GLY A 286 6.12 -7.12 6.52
CA GLY A 286 7.30 -6.28 6.47
C GLY A 286 8.17 -6.37 7.72
N ILE A 287 7.56 -6.29 8.90
CA ILE A 287 8.25 -6.46 10.18
C ILE A 287 8.86 -7.85 10.28
N ALA A 288 8.11 -8.90 9.92
CA ALA A 288 8.63 -10.27 9.93
C ALA A 288 9.84 -10.45 8.99
N ALA A 289 9.79 -9.88 7.79
CA ALA A 289 10.90 -9.92 6.83
C ALA A 289 12.12 -9.13 7.35
N PHE A 290 11.90 -7.94 7.92
CA PHE A 290 12.96 -7.12 8.51
C PHE A 290 13.71 -7.86 9.63
N ARG A 291 12.98 -8.58 10.49
CA ARG A 291 13.58 -9.37 11.57
C ARG A 291 14.44 -10.55 11.11
N GLN A 292 14.19 -11.06 9.91
CA GLN A 292 15.06 -12.06 9.29
C GLN A 292 16.33 -11.42 8.68
N GLY A 293 16.31 -10.10 8.49
CA GLY A 293 17.44 -9.30 8.05
C GLY A 293 17.00 -8.17 7.11
N HIS A 294 17.51 -6.96 7.34
CA HIS A 294 17.24 -5.80 6.48
C HIS A 294 17.89 -5.89 5.08
N GLY A 295 18.82 -6.84 4.92
CA GLY A 295 19.69 -6.93 3.75
C GLY A 295 20.63 -5.74 3.63
N ARG A 296 21.41 -5.70 2.55
CA ARG A 296 22.27 -4.55 2.21
C ARG A 296 21.54 -3.63 1.23
N ALA A 297 21.94 -2.36 1.22
CA ALA A 297 21.52 -1.44 0.15
C ALA A 297 22.05 -1.97 -1.20
N LYS A 298 21.17 -2.02 -2.19
CA LYS A 298 21.48 -2.48 -3.55
C LYS A 298 21.17 -1.35 -4.52
N SER A 299 22.13 -1.05 -5.39
CA SER A 299 21.99 0.04 -6.36
C SER A 299 20.94 -0.31 -7.41
N LEU A 300 20.32 0.72 -8.00
CA LEU A 300 19.35 0.53 -9.07
C LEU A 300 19.96 -0.22 -10.26
N GLN A 301 21.23 0.06 -10.58
CA GLN A 301 21.98 -0.62 -11.64
C GLN A 301 22.14 -2.11 -11.36
N SER A 302 22.33 -2.50 -10.09
CA SER A 302 22.43 -3.91 -9.71
C SER A 302 21.09 -4.63 -9.90
N TYR A 303 19.97 -4.01 -9.49
CA TYR A 303 18.64 -4.55 -9.80
C TYR A 303 18.41 -4.67 -11.32
N HIS A 304 18.80 -3.65 -12.07
CA HIS A 304 18.62 -3.62 -13.53
C HIS A 304 19.44 -4.66 -14.27
N ALA A 305 20.62 -5.02 -13.76
CA ALA A 305 21.48 -6.05 -14.33
C ALA A 305 20.91 -7.48 -14.16
N GLU A 306 20.00 -7.69 -13.19
CA GLU A 306 19.37 -8.98 -12.94
C GLU A 306 18.11 -9.22 -13.80
N ILE A 307 17.61 -8.17 -14.46
CA ILE A 307 16.42 -8.25 -15.31
C ILE A 307 16.80 -8.91 -16.65
N LYS A 308 16.17 -10.05 -16.95
CA LYS A 308 16.40 -10.84 -18.17
C LYS A 308 15.35 -10.54 -19.23
#